data_AF-A0A1G4AY85-F1
#
_entry.id   AF-A0A1G4AY85-F1
#
_cell.length_a   1.000
_cell.length_b   1.000
_cell.length_c   1.000
_cell.angle_alpha   90.00
_cell.angle_beta   90.00
_cell.angle_gamma   90.00
#
_symmetry.space_group_name_H-M   'P 1'
#
loop_
_entity.id
_entity.type
_entity.pdbx_description
1 polymer ?
#
loop_
_entity_poly.entity_id
_entity_poly.type
_entity_poly.pdbx_seq_one_letter_code
_entity_poly.pdbx_strand_id
1 'polypeptide(L)'
;MDIDVQQFNTLPRPQTLDCGAPNHWVIGSRRIDVLPPTDVVIFVMPQTVCGMVIGPLVDWPSMTRSEKAKCLAPRLIDAFINGSSYPSYSYSDDVEPLAPWTWTCVDEERCHIGGTCSSEESDAIDKMFSCIKPAVAQLAILPGDRSRCHGCGYSKEFLPDLRKCTGCLKAWYHSEECQFQHWGTHMPVCLVQGRKDDSSGAPPAHVKDSRLNALRYYNTVARTSPEAQVLMLSLNIAIPNAKASPDNGLFISHAAYIAGTPYRSPRPATDAEEDKLTRIQQMQETIRHNMEINCGTSHKDMMALVSKAPDTRLERDLYQVALTTMAMGYDASMTQLAARMENDKFAKVDLR
;
A
#
# COMPACT_ATOMS: atom_id res chain seq x y z
N MET A 1 20.99 25.79 16.58
CA MET A 1 21.23 24.42 16.09
C MET A 1 19.85 23.82 15.89
N ASP A 2 19.56 23.24 14.73
CA ASP A 2 18.21 22.78 14.36
C ASP A 2 17.71 21.71 15.34
N ILE A 3 16.43 21.73 15.69
CA ILE A 3 15.82 20.77 16.63
C ILE A 3 16.04 19.34 16.14
N ASP A 4 15.92 19.12 14.84
CA ASP A 4 16.08 17.81 14.20
C ASP A 4 17.52 17.29 14.32
N VAL A 5 18.53 18.17 14.24
CA VAL A 5 19.93 17.77 14.44
C VAL A 5 20.16 17.29 15.87
N GLN A 6 19.53 17.93 16.86
CA GLN A 6 19.63 17.50 18.24
C GLN A 6 18.95 16.14 18.43
N GLN A 7 17.73 15.96 17.90
CA GLN A 7 17.02 14.68 17.95
C GLN A 7 17.80 13.55 17.28
N PHE A 8 18.33 13.77 16.07
CA PHE A 8 19.17 12.79 15.38
C PHE A 8 20.43 12.41 16.16
N ASN A 9 21.05 13.38 16.84
CA ASN A 9 22.22 13.12 17.68
C ASN A 9 21.88 12.33 18.96
N THR A 10 20.61 12.33 19.39
CA THR A 10 20.15 11.51 20.51
C THR A 10 19.73 10.10 20.13
N LEU A 11 19.59 9.78 18.83
CA LEU A 11 19.23 8.44 18.38
C LEU A 11 20.30 7.41 18.79
N PRO A 12 19.91 6.19 19.18
CA PRO A 12 20.86 5.12 19.45
C PRO A 12 21.69 4.78 18.20
N ARG A 13 22.96 4.44 18.41
CA ARG A 13 23.92 4.08 17.34
C ARG A 13 24.56 2.73 17.65
N PRO A 14 23.78 1.64 17.72
CA PRO A 14 24.36 0.34 17.99
C PRO A 14 25.29 -0.04 16.83
N GLN A 15 26.44 -0.63 17.15
CA GLN A 15 27.37 -1.10 16.12
C GLN A 15 26.78 -2.27 15.32
N THR A 16 25.94 -3.08 15.98
CA THR A 16 25.27 -4.25 15.44
C THR A 16 23.79 -4.18 15.79
N LEU A 17 22.92 -4.49 14.84
CA LEU A 17 21.47 -4.57 15.02
C LEU A 17 21.07 -5.84 15.77
N ASP A 18 19.83 -5.92 16.22
CA ASP A 18 19.29 -7.09 16.93
C ASP A 18 19.35 -8.38 16.10
N CYS A 19 19.34 -8.26 14.78
CA CYS A 19 19.51 -9.39 13.86
C CYS A 19 20.97 -9.83 13.67
N GLY A 20 21.93 -9.21 14.35
CA GLY A 20 23.37 -9.51 14.24
C GLY A 20 24.09 -8.85 13.05
N ALA A 21 23.36 -8.15 12.18
CA ALA A 21 23.95 -7.39 11.08
C ALA A 21 24.62 -6.10 11.58
N PRO A 22 25.73 -5.64 10.98
CA PRO A 22 26.33 -4.37 11.31
C PRO A 22 25.38 -3.24 10.89
N ASN A 23 25.30 -2.21 11.72
CA ASN A 23 24.58 -0.97 11.43
C ASN A 23 25.40 -0.10 10.47
N HIS A 24 25.62 -0.62 9.27
CA HIS A 24 26.39 -0.02 8.20
C HIS A 24 25.49 0.31 7.03
N TRP A 25 25.45 1.58 6.65
CA TRP A 25 24.55 2.10 5.61
C TRP A 25 25.32 2.51 4.36
N VAL A 26 24.87 2.02 3.22
CA VAL A 26 25.40 2.38 1.91
C VAL A 26 24.46 3.39 1.27
N ILE A 27 24.99 4.54 0.87
CA ILE A 27 24.24 5.66 0.32
C ILE A 27 24.55 5.78 -1.16
N GLY A 28 23.56 5.64 -2.04
CA GLY A 28 23.73 5.82 -3.48
C GLY A 28 22.68 6.74 -4.07
N SER A 29 22.99 7.42 -5.17
CA SER A 29 21.98 8.09 -5.99
C SER A 29 21.74 7.33 -7.29
N ARG A 30 20.49 7.32 -7.74
CA ARG A 30 20.10 6.76 -9.04
C ARG A 30 19.12 7.70 -9.72
N ARG A 31 19.36 7.94 -11.00
CA ARG A 31 18.41 8.64 -11.86
C ARG A 31 17.31 7.68 -12.29
N ILE A 32 16.08 8.15 -12.20
CA ILE A 32 14.91 7.42 -12.65
C ILE A 32 14.36 8.14 -13.87
N ASP A 33 14.17 7.38 -14.94
CA ASP A 33 13.55 7.83 -16.19
C ASP A 33 12.01 7.93 -16.04
N VAL A 34 11.58 8.73 -15.07
CA VAL A 34 10.22 9.26 -14.99
C VAL A 34 10.11 10.55 -15.81
N LEU A 35 8.91 11.10 -15.96
CA LEU A 35 8.72 12.36 -16.68
C LEU A 35 8.13 13.39 -15.70
N PRO A 36 8.90 14.42 -15.29
CA PRO A 36 10.31 14.68 -15.63
C PRO A 36 11.27 13.66 -14.99
N PRO A 37 12.45 13.38 -15.59
CA PRO A 37 13.45 12.51 -14.97
C PRO A 37 13.83 13.07 -13.60
N THR A 38 13.95 12.18 -12.61
CA THR A 38 14.24 12.60 -11.25
C THR A 38 15.30 11.69 -10.64
N ASP A 39 16.09 12.25 -9.74
CA ASP A 39 17.02 11.46 -8.96
C ASP A 39 16.37 11.04 -7.65
N VAL A 40 16.76 9.85 -7.20
CA VAL A 40 16.50 9.39 -5.84
C VAL A 40 17.82 9.10 -5.16
N VAL A 41 17.82 9.25 -3.84
CA VAL A 41 18.90 8.77 -2.98
C VAL A 41 18.39 7.55 -2.23
N ILE A 42 19.17 6.49 -2.26
CA ILE A 42 18.87 5.18 -1.69
C ILE A 42 19.87 4.96 -0.56
N PHE A 43 19.35 4.51 0.57
CA PHE A 43 20.11 4.10 1.73
C PHE A 43 19.83 2.63 1.93
N VAL A 44 20.85 1.77 1.96
CA VAL A 44 20.64 0.34 2.11
C VAL A 44 21.65 -0.23 3.10
N MET A 45 21.21 -1.16 3.93
CA MET A 45 22.08 -2.02 4.71
C MET A 45 22.34 -3.30 3.91
N PRO A 46 23.54 -3.51 3.34
CA PRO A 46 23.78 -4.57 2.36
C PRO A 46 23.38 -5.98 2.83
N GLN A 47 23.57 -6.26 4.12
CA GLN A 47 23.37 -7.59 4.70
C GLN A 47 21.90 -7.94 4.94
N THR A 48 21.08 -6.93 5.27
CA THR A 48 19.64 -7.14 5.53
C THR A 48 18.78 -6.76 4.34
N VAL A 49 19.34 -6.01 3.37
CA VAL A 49 18.61 -5.39 2.25
C VAL A 49 17.51 -4.43 2.74
N CYS A 50 17.53 -4.07 4.03
CA CYS A 50 16.70 -3.03 4.57
C CYS A 50 17.21 -1.70 4.01
N GLY A 51 16.31 -0.87 3.51
CA GLY A 51 16.69 0.41 2.97
C GLY A 51 15.58 1.44 2.98
N MET A 52 15.98 2.64 2.61
CA MET A 52 15.18 3.85 2.63
C MET A 52 15.41 4.58 1.33
N VAL A 53 14.42 5.35 0.88
CA VAL A 53 14.49 6.09 -0.38
C VAL A 53 14.06 7.51 -0.13
N ILE A 54 14.90 8.46 -0.54
CA ILE A 54 14.62 9.89 -0.52
C ILE A 54 14.45 10.37 -1.96
N GLY A 55 13.26 10.85 -2.29
CA GLY A 55 12.96 11.46 -3.57
C GLY A 55 11.45 11.66 -3.78
N PRO A 56 11.03 12.20 -4.94
CA PRO A 56 11.85 12.67 -6.05
C PRO A 56 12.72 13.90 -5.70
N LEU A 57 13.91 13.99 -6.29
CA LEU A 57 14.81 15.14 -6.21
C LEU A 57 14.86 15.81 -7.60
N VAL A 58 14.20 16.96 -7.71
CA VAL A 58 14.17 17.77 -8.93
C VAL A 58 15.45 18.60 -9.02
N ASP A 59 15.98 18.80 -10.23
CA ASP A 59 17.21 19.56 -10.51
C ASP A 59 18.49 19.01 -9.88
N TRP A 60 18.46 17.79 -9.36
CA TRP A 60 19.64 17.18 -8.72
C TRP A 60 20.89 17.16 -9.62
N PRO A 61 20.83 16.89 -10.94
CA PRO A 61 22.03 16.87 -11.78
C PRO A 61 22.72 18.23 -11.92
N SER A 62 21.98 19.34 -11.81
CA SER A 62 22.54 20.70 -11.94
C SER A 62 23.07 21.26 -10.62
N MET A 63 22.76 20.63 -9.49
CA MET A 63 23.22 21.07 -8.17
C MET A 63 24.71 20.76 -7.95
N THR A 64 25.41 21.75 -7.39
CA THR A 64 26.76 21.57 -6.84
C THR A 64 26.74 20.58 -5.67
N ARG A 65 27.92 20.06 -5.30
CA ARG A 65 28.05 19.16 -4.13
C ARG A 65 27.51 19.81 -2.85
N SER A 66 27.77 21.10 -2.63
CA SER A 66 27.29 21.79 -1.43
C SER A 66 25.76 21.94 -1.43
N GLU A 67 25.14 22.19 -2.59
CA GLU A 67 23.69 22.28 -2.72
C GLU A 67 23.02 20.92 -2.52
N LYS A 68 23.57 19.85 -3.12
CA LYS A 68 23.12 18.47 -2.88
C LYS A 68 23.16 18.13 -1.39
N ALA A 69 24.26 18.45 -0.70
CA ALA A 69 24.39 18.21 0.73
C ALA A 69 23.36 19.01 1.56
N LYS A 70 23.17 20.29 1.26
CA LYS A 70 22.17 21.14 1.94
C LYS A 70 20.74 20.66 1.71
N CYS A 71 20.44 20.11 0.53
CA CYS A 71 19.13 19.55 0.20
C CYS A 71 18.91 18.19 0.87
N LEU A 72 19.93 17.33 0.88
CA LEU A 72 19.81 15.95 1.35
C LEU A 72 19.89 15.83 2.87
N ALA A 73 20.74 16.61 3.55
CA ALA A 73 21.00 16.45 4.97
C ALA A 73 19.72 16.54 5.85
N PRO A 74 18.83 17.53 5.66
CA PRO A 74 17.58 17.59 6.43
C PRO A 74 16.67 16.38 6.17
N ARG A 75 16.56 15.96 4.90
CA ARG A 75 15.73 14.80 4.52
C ARG A 75 16.29 13.50 5.09
N LEU A 76 17.60 13.39 5.17
CA LEU A 76 18.27 12.22 5.74
C LEU A 76 18.04 12.14 7.25
N ILE A 77 18.21 13.28 7.94
CA ILE A 77 17.95 13.40 9.38
C ILE A 77 16.49 13.03 9.68
N ASP A 78 15.55 13.62 8.94
CA ASP A 78 14.12 13.35 9.06
C ASP A 78 13.81 11.86 8.86
N ALA A 79 14.38 11.23 7.84
CA ALA A 79 14.14 9.83 7.55
C ALA A 79 14.64 8.90 8.67
N PHE A 80 15.75 9.21 9.34
CA PHE A 80 16.23 8.42 10.48
C PHE A 80 15.43 8.67 11.77
N ILE A 81 14.92 9.89 11.98
CA ILE A 81 14.11 10.21 13.17
C ILE A 81 12.73 9.57 13.07
N ASN A 82 12.07 9.71 11.92
CA ASN A 82 10.67 9.33 11.76
C ASN A 82 10.49 7.93 11.17
N GLY A 83 11.58 7.26 10.81
CA GLY A 83 11.54 6.07 9.97
C GLY A 83 11.15 6.44 8.54
N SER A 84 11.74 5.78 7.55
CA SER A 84 11.38 6.06 6.15
C SER A 84 9.97 5.53 5.90
N SER A 85 9.02 6.44 5.72
CA SER A 85 7.66 6.14 5.28
C SER A 85 7.68 5.79 3.78
N TYR A 86 8.29 4.68 3.39
CA TYR A 86 7.99 4.12 2.08
C TYR A 86 6.67 3.34 2.21
N PRO A 87 5.60 3.74 1.48
CA PRO A 87 4.22 3.31 1.76
C PRO A 87 3.96 1.82 1.52
N SER A 88 4.94 1.05 1.03
CA SER A 88 4.78 -0.37 0.71
C SER A 88 5.33 -1.34 1.75
N TYR A 89 6.13 -0.86 2.72
CA TYR A 89 6.64 -1.67 3.81
C TYR A 89 6.46 -0.88 5.10
N SER A 90 5.26 -0.95 5.68
CA SER A 90 5.09 -0.53 7.06
C SER A 90 5.99 -1.43 7.90
N TYR A 91 7.12 -0.90 8.36
CA TYR A 91 7.72 -1.46 9.56
C TYR A 91 6.63 -1.48 10.63
N SER A 92 6.59 -2.55 11.43
CA SER A 92 5.77 -2.54 12.63
C SER A 92 6.07 -1.26 13.39
N ASP A 93 5.04 -0.60 13.92
CA ASP A 93 5.16 0.63 14.72
C ASP A 93 6.14 0.49 15.92
N ASP A 94 6.63 -0.73 16.16
CA ASP A 94 7.55 -1.12 17.23
C ASP A 94 9.05 -0.97 16.89
N VAL A 95 9.45 -0.56 15.68
CA VAL A 95 10.89 -0.40 15.39
C VAL A 95 11.38 0.96 15.87
N GLU A 96 12.19 0.96 16.93
CA GLU A 96 12.83 2.18 17.42
C GLU A 96 13.75 2.81 16.35
N PRO A 97 13.67 4.14 16.14
CA PRO A 97 14.54 4.82 15.19
C PRO A 97 16.00 4.76 15.65
N LEU A 98 16.90 4.42 14.72
CA LEU A 98 18.34 4.29 14.97
C LEU A 98 19.13 5.18 14.02
N ALA A 99 20.20 5.79 14.54
CA ALA A 99 21.17 6.46 13.69
C ALA A 99 22.22 5.45 13.17
N PRO A 100 22.77 5.68 11.97
CA PRO A 100 23.79 4.82 11.40
C PRO A 100 25.05 4.86 12.29
N TRP A 101 25.64 3.67 12.53
CA TRP A 101 26.95 3.57 13.19
C TRP A 101 28.07 3.96 12.22
N THR A 102 27.99 3.45 11.00
CA THR A 102 28.90 3.79 9.90
C THR A 102 28.11 3.93 8.60
N TRP A 103 28.68 4.65 7.64
CA TRP A 103 28.14 4.71 6.29
C TRP A 103 29.21 4.84 5.22
N THR A 104 28.88 4.46 4.00
CA THR A 104 29.66 4.67 2.76
C THR A 104 28.78 5.32 1.69
N CYS A 105 29.41 5.92 0.68
CA CYS A 105 28.69 6.54 -0.44
C CYS A 105 29.13 5.88 -1.76
N VAL A 106 28.16 5.38 -2.52
CA VAL A 106 28.31 4.80 -3.86
C VAL A 106 27.79 5.80 -4.87
N ASP A 107 28.69 6.69 -5.28
CA ASP A 107 28.37 7.68 -6.32
C ASP A 107 29.51 7.61 -7.34
N GLU A 108 29.17 7.29 -8.59
CA GLU A 108 30.13 7.02 -9.68
C GLU A 108 31.08 8.20 -9.90
N GLU A 109 30.61 9.43 -9.63
CA GLU A 109 31.43 10.65 -9.72
C GLU A 109 32.28 10.92 -8.46
N ARG A 110 32.13 10.16 -7.36
CA ARG A 110 32.62 10.56 -6.03
C ARG A 110 33.55 9.59 -5.30
N CYS A 111 34.09 8.56 -5.96
CA CYS A 111 35.05 7.64 -5.36
C CYS A 111 36.42 8.28 -4.99
N HIS A 112 36.58 9.59 -5.10
CA HIS A 112 37.83 10.31 -4.80
C HIS A 112 37.98 10.77 -3.34
N ILE A 113 36.96 10.61 -2.48
CA ILE A 113 37.06 10.94 -1.05
C ILE A 113 37.03 9.63 -0.24
N GLY A 114 38.14 8.88 -0.30
CA GLY A 114 38.60 8.11 0.85
C GLY A 114 38.18 6.64 0.99
N GLY A 115 37.54 6.02 0.01
CA GLY A 115 37.32 4.57 0.03
C GLY A 115 36.75 4.10 -1.30
N THR A 116 37.37 3.08 -1.89
CA THR A 116 36.76 2.36 -3.01
C THR A 116 35.53 1.64 -2.46
N CYS A 117 34.35 2.00 -2.97
CA CYS A 117 33.14 1.20 -2.77
C CYS A 117 33.44 -0.24 -3.18
N SER A 118 33.05 -1.22 -2.34
CA SER A 118 33.14 -2.61 -2.74
C SER A 118 32.11 -2.91 -3.83
N SER A 119 32.35 -3.92 -4.67
CA SER A 119 31.35 -4.35 -5.65
C SER A 119 30.04 -4.77 -4.96
N GLU A 120 30.13 -5.36 -3.76
CA GLU A 120 28.98 -5.81 -2.97
C GLU A 120 28.08 -4.64 -2.53
N GLU A 121 28.67 -3.49 -2.17
CA GLU A 121 27.92 -2.29 -1.80
C GLU A 121 27.17 -1.69 -3.00
N SER A 122 27.80 -1.68 -4.19
CA SER A 122 27.13 -1.24 -5.41
C SER A 122 25.99 -2.19 -5.80
N ASP A 123 26.23 -3.50 -5.74
CA ASP A 123 25.22 -4.52 -6.03
C ASP A 123 24.01 -4.40 -5.09
N ALA A 124 24.24 -4.06 -3.81
CA ALA A 124 23.16 -3.83 -2.84
C ALA A 124 22.29 -2.63 -3.23
N ILE A 125 22.89 -1.52 -3.68
CA ILE A 125 22.16 -0.35 -4.17
C ILE A 125 21.35 -0.70 -5.42
N ASP A 126 21.95 -1.39 -6.39
CA ASP A 126 21.26 -1.74 -7.63
C ASP A 126 20.12 -2.73 -7.40
N LYS A 127 20.30 -3.69 -6.49
CA LYS A 127 19.24 -4.60 -6.06
C LYS A 127 18.09 -3.85 -5.40
N MET A 128 18.38 -2.96 -4.45
CA MET A 128 17.36 -2.14 -3.80
C MET A 128 16.63 -1.25 -4.82
N PHE A 129 17.38 -0.63 -5.73
CA PHE A 129 16.84 0.21 -6.79
C PHE A 129 15.86 -0.55 -7.69
N SER A 130 16.24 -1.77 -8.10
CA SER A 130 15.37 -2.65 -8.90
C SER A 130 14.05 -2.94 -8.19
N CYS A 131 14.07 -3.16 -6.87
CA CYS A 131 12.88 -3.40 -6.07
C CYS A 131 11.97 -2.16 -5.97
N ILE A 132 12.53 -0.97 -5.80
CA ILE A 132 11.74 0.27 -5.58
C ILE A 132 11.32 0.97 -6.88
N LYS A 133 11.99 0.70 -8.01
CA LYS A 133 11.77 1.39 -9.29
C LYS A 133 10.28 1.46 -9.70
N PRO A 134 9.45 0.40 -9.57
CA PRO A 134 8.03 0.49 -9.89
C PRO A 134 7.28 1.47 -9.00
N ALA A 135 7.57 1.47 -7.69
CA ALA A 135 6.90 2.33 -6.72
C ALA A 135 7.34 3.79 -6.88
N VAL A 136 8.62 4.05 -7.13
CA VAL A 136 9.06 5.44 -7.41
C VAL A 136 8.46 5.94 -8.71
N ALA A 137 8.33 5.08 -9.72
CA ALA A 137 7.66 5.44 -10.98
C ALA A 137 6.20 5.85 -10.77
N GLN A 138 5.50 5.29 -9.77
CA GLN A 138 4.14 5.71 -9.40
C GLN A 138 4.11 7.09 -8.72
N LEU A 139 5.10 7.41 -7.87
CA LEU A 139 5.17 8.68 -7.15
C LEU A 139 5.33 9.91 -8.07
N ALA A 140 5.91 9.72 -9.25
CA ALA A 140 6.12 10.79 -10.22
C ALA A 140 4.88 11.14 -11.08
N ILE A 141 3.78 10.40 -10.94
CA ILE A 141 2.62 10.56 -11.82
C ILE A 141 1.67 11.58 -11.22
N LEU A 142 1.69 12.79 -11.77
CA LEU A 142 0.79 13.86 -11.37
C LEU A 142 -0.68 13.51 -11.73
N PRO A 143 -1.66 13.78 -10.84
CA PRO A 143 -3.06 13.67 -11.19
C PRO A 143 -3.37 14.47 -12.46
N GLY A 144 -3.94 13.80 -13.45
CA GLY A 144 -4.25 14.36 -14.78
C GLY A 144 -3.31 13.89 -15.89
N ASP A 145 -2.19 13.26 -15.55
CA ASP A 145 -1.24 12.74 -16.55
C ASP A 145 -1.82 11.56 -17.33
N ARG A 146 -2.19 11.80 -18.58
CA ARG A 146 -2.73 10.78 -19.50
C ARG A 146 -1.65 10.01 -20.26
N SER A 147 -0.37 10.30 -20.03
CA SER A 147 0.74 9.67 -20.75
C SER A 147 1.14 8.33 -20.13
N ARG A 148 0.69 8.00 -18.91
CA ARG A 148 1.09 6.79 -18.19
C ARG A 148 -0.05 6.18 -17.37
N CYS A 149 0.05 4.88 -17.12
CA CYS A 149 -0.80 4.20 -16.16
C CYS A 149 -0.38 4.58 -14.73
N HIS A 150 -1.29 5.17 -13.95
CA HIS A 150 -1.06 5.55 -12.56
C HIS A 150 -0.80 4.34 -11.64
N GLY A 151 -1.26 3.14 -12.01
CA GLY A 151 -1.06 1.94 -11.20
C GLY A 151 0.27 1.23 -11.40
N CYS A 152 0.78 1.15 -12.63
CA CYS A 152 2.04 0.43 -12.91
C CYS A 152 3.17 1.33 -13.42
N GLY A 153 2.89 2.60 -13.71
CA GLY A 153 3.85 3.55 -14.24
C GLY A 153 4.26 3.36 -15.70
N TYR A 154 3.76 2.35 -16.43
CA TYR A 154 4.10 2.21 -17.85
C TYR A 154 3.52 3.35 -18.70
N SER A 155 4.27 3.76 -19.73
CA SER A 155 3.86 4.77 -20.70
C SER A 155 2.75 4.24 -21.62
N LYS A 156 1.85 5.14 -22.06
CA LYS A 156 0.79 4.87 -23.03
C LYS A 156 1.35 4.34 -24.35
N GLU A 157 2.58 4.67 -24.70
CA GLU A 157 3.25 4.17 -25.92
C GLU A 157 3.39 2.63 -25.93
N PHE A 158 3.46 2.01 -24.75
CA PHE A 158 3.63 0.57 -24.58
C PHE A 158 2.37 -0.14 -24.09
N LEU A 159 1.28 0.60 -23.91
CA LEU A 159 0.04 0.10 -23.32
C LEU A 159 -1.14 0.28 -24.26
N PRO A 160 -2.21 -0.53 -24.10
CA PRO A 160 -3.51 -0.21 -24.65
C PRO A 160 -4.00 1.16 -24.19
N ASP A 161 -5.09 1.65 -24.80
CA ASP A 161 -5.70 2.90 -24.39
C ASP A 161 -6.00 2.94 -22.89
N LEU A 162 -5.48 4.00 -22.25
CA LEU A 162 -5.69 4.24 -20.83
C LEU A 162 -7.14 4.70 -20.57
N ARG A 163 -7.75 4.13 -19.54
CA ARG A 163 -9.08 4.45 -19.04
C ARG A 163 -8.97 5.39 -17.84
N LYS A 164 -9.84 6.39 -17.77
CA LYS A 164 -9.90 7.30 -16.62
C LYS A 164 -10.52 6.62 -15.41
N CYS A 165 -10.06 6.98 -14.21
CA CYS A 165 -10.77 6.68 -12.98
C CYS A 165 -12.19 7.27 -13.05
N THR A 166 -13.21 6.45 -12.86
CA THR A 166 -14.61 6.88 -12.90
C THR A 166 -15.02 7.80 -11.75
N GLY A 167 -14.24 7.83 -10.65
CA GLY A 167 -14.49 8.68 -9.49
C GLY A 167 -13.98 10.12 -9.68
N CYS A 168 -12.68 10.29 -9.94
CA CYS A 168 -12.06 11.63 -10.01
C CYS A 168 -11.78 12.12 -11.42
N LEU A 169 -11.86 11.24 -12.44
CA LEU A 169 -11.50 11.52 -13.84
C LEU A 169 -10.06 12.02 -14.08
N LYS A 170 -9.21 12.03 -13.05
CA LYS A 170 -7.83 12.56 -13.08
C LYS A 170 -6.76 11.48 -13.11
N ALA A 171 -7.01 10.28 -12.57
CA ALA A 171 -6.10 9.15 -12.72
C ALA A 171 -6.41 8.33 -13.97
N TRP A 172 -5.39 7.70 -14.57
CA TRP A 172 -5.48 6.92 -15.79
C TRP A 172 -4.88 5.52 -15.61
N TYR A 173 -5.56 4.48 -16.08
CA TYR A 173 -5.17 3.08 -15.90
C TYR A 173 -5.36 2.28 -17.19
N HIS A 174 -4.44 1.37 -17.53
CA HIS A 174 -4.63 0.50 -18.70
C HIS A 174 -5.56 -0.69 -18.42
N SER A 175 -5.76 -1.05 -17.15
CA SER A 175 -6.59 -2.17 -16.70
C SER A 175 -7.26 -1.85 -15.35
N GLU A 176 -8.37 -2.53 -15.08
CA GLU A 176 -9.06 -2.45 -13.79
C GLU A 176 -8.19 -3.01 -12.65
N GLU A 177 -7.37 -4.01 -12.94
CA GLU A 177 -6.42 -4.58 -11.97
C GLU A 177 -5.37 -3.55 -11.52
N CYS A 178 -4.80 -2.77 -12.45
CA CYS A 178 -3.91 -1.66 -12.09
C CYS A 178 -4.62 -0.57 -11.27
N GLN A 179 -5.90 -0.31 -11.54
CA GLN A 179 -6.69 0.62 -10.73
C GLN A 179 -6.89 0.08 -9.30
N PHE A 180 -7.18 -1.21 -9.16
CA PHE A 180 -7.38 -1.86 -7.87
C PHE A 180 -6.09 -1.88 -7.03
N GLN A 181 -4.96 -2.24 -7.64
CA GLN A 181 -3.65 -2.23 -6.97
C GLN A 181 -3.26 -0.82 -6.49
N HIS A 182 -3.56 0.22 -7.28
CA HIS A 182 -3.31 1.62 -6.91
C HIS A 182 -4.37 2.20 -5.95
N TRP A 183 -5.45 1.48 -5.66
CA TRP A 183 -6.61 2.05 -4.97
C TRP A 183 -6.27 2.54 -3.56
N GLY A 184 -5.39 1.83 -2.83
CA GLY A 184 -5.01 2.21 -1.46
C GLY A 184 -4.42 3.62 -1.37
N THR A 185 -3.51 3.97 -2.28
CA THR A 185 -2.89 5.31 -2.34
C THR A 185 -3.74 6.32 -3.12
N HIS A 186 -4.51 5.87 -4.11
CA HIS A 186 -5.34 6.74 -4.93
C HIS A 186 -6.61 7.23 -4.21
N MET A 187 -7.25 6.39 -3.40
CA MET A 187 -8.57 6.64 -2.82
C MET A 187 -8.66 7.99 -2.08
N PRO A 188 -7.72 8.37 -1.19
CA PRO A 188 -7.76 9.67 -0.51
C PRO A 188 -7.76 10.84 -1.50
N VAL A 189 -6.92 10.77 -2.54
CA VAL A 189 -6.84 11.79 -3.59
C VAL A 189 -8.11 11.83 -4.44
N CYS A 190 -8.63 10.65 -4.78
CA CYS A 190 -9.84 10.48 -5.59
C CYS A 190 -11.06 11.15 -4.92
N LEU A 191 -11.24 10.93 -3.61
CA LEU A 191 -12.37 11.47 -2.84
C LEU A 191 -12.31 13.00 -2.73
N VAL A 192 -11.12 13.58 -2.59
CA VAL A 192 -10.92 15.04 -2.53
C VAL A 192 -11.20 15.68 -3.89
N GLN A 193 -10.77 15.02 -4.98
CA GLN A 193 -10.81 15.59 -6.31
C GLN A 193 -12.13 15.34 -7.06
N GLY A 194 -12.85 14.25 -6.78
CA GLY A 194 -14.11 13.88 -7.44
C GLY A 194 -15.31 14.79 -7.14
N ARG A 195 -15.11 15.89 -6.40
CA ARG A 195 -16.17 16.84 -6.00
C ARG A 195 -16.15 18.15 -6.78
N LYS A 196 -15.15 18.38 -7.64
CA LYS A 196 -15.01 19.63 -8.40
C LYS A 196 -15.08 19.32 -9.89
N ASP A 197 -16.28 19.03 -10.38
CA ASP A 197 -16.52 19.17 -11.81
C ASP A 197 -16.59 20.66 -12.16
N ASP A 198 -15.81 21.01 -13.18
CA ASP A 198 -15.55 22.31 -13.76
C ASP A 198 -16.83 22.99 -14.27
N SER A 199 -17.59 23.57 -13.34
CA SER A 199 -18.81 24.35 -13.61
C SER A 199 -18.54 25.72 -14.28
N SER A 200 -17.39 25.89 -14.96
CA SER A 200 -17.01 27.14 -15.62
C SER A 200 -17.05 27.09 -17.16
N GLY A 201 -17.71 26.10 -17.77
CA GLY A 201 -17.93 26.05 -19.22
C GLY A 201 -19.38 25.73 -19.56
N ALA A 202 -19.99 26.55 -20.41
CA ALA A 202 -21.38 26.53 -20.89
C ALA A 202 -22.06 25.14 -21.06
N PRO A 203 -23.40 25.05 -20.89
CA PRO A 203 -24.11 23.78 -20.95
C PRO A 203 -24.10 23.20 -22.38
N PRO A 204 -23.60 21.96 -22.58
CA PRO A 204 -23.86 21.25 -23.83
C PRO A 204 -25.32 20.79 -23.82
N ALA A 205 -26.00 21.08 -24.92
CA ALA A 205 -27.38 20.67 -25.15
C ALA A 205 -27.53 19.14 -25.05
N HIS A 206 -28.44 18.73 -24.17
CA HIS A 206 -29.27 17.54 -24.28
C HIS A 206 -28.61 16.25 -24.81
N VAL A 207 -27.80 15.59 -23.98
CA VAL A 207 -27.72 14.13 -24.01
C VAL A 207 -28.54 13.62 -22.82
N LYS A 208 -29.74 13.11 -23.11
CA LYS A 208 -30.56 12.35 -22.14
C LYS A 208 -29.87 11.00 -21.89
N ASP A 209 -28.78 10.99 -21.12
CA ASP A 209 -28.33 9.74 -20.54
C ASP A 209 -29.11 9.53 -19.23
N SER A 210 -30.27 8.88 -19.37
CA SER A 210 -31.25 8.63 -18.31
C SER A 210 -30.83 7.46 -17.42
N ARG A 211 -29.54 7.38 -17.08
CA ARG A 211 -29.03 6.42 -16.10
C ARG A 211 -28.42 7.19 -14.94
N LEU A 212 -29.31 7.72 -14.10
CA LEU A 212 -28.93 8.03 -12.72
C LEU A 212 -28.27 6.79 -12.13
N ASN A 213 -26.99 6.91 -11.76
CA ASN A 213 -26.29 5.90 -10.98
C ASN A 213 -27.19 5.51 -9.80
N ALA A 214 -27.49 4.20 -9.66
CA ALA A 214 -28.43 3.71 -8.66
C ALA A 214 -28.08 4.19 -7.24
N LEU A 215 -26.78 4.34 -6.93
CA LEU A 215 -26.29 4.85 -5.65
C LEU A 215 -26.63 6.34 -5.47
N ARG A 216 -26.58 7.12 -6.54
CA ARG A 216 -26.96 8.55 -6.53
C ARG A 216 -28.47 8.70 -6.38
N TYR A 217 -29.25 7.96 -7.16
CA TYR A 217 -30.72 7.94 -7.03
C TYR A 217 -31.15 7.58 -5.61
N TYR A 218 -30.51 6.56 -5.01
CA TYR A 218 -30.81 6.10 -3.66
C TYR A 218 -30.51 7.17 -2.59
N ASN A 219 -29.34 7.80 -2.68
CA ASN A 219 -28.92 8.76 -1.66
C ASN A 219 -29.58 10.13 -1.79
N THR A 220 -30.06 10.53 -2.98
CA THR A 220 -30.61 11.88 -3.18
C THR A 220 -32.12 11.89 -3.45
N VAL A 221 -32.65 10.96 -4.25
CA VAL A 221 -34.07 10.96 -4.64
C VAL A 221 -34.89 10.09 -3.70
N ALA A 222 -34.42 8.87 -3.40
CA ALA A 222 -35.18 7.92 -2.59
C ALA A 222 -35.38 8.38 -1.13
N ARG A 223 -34.49 9.24 -0.62
CA ARG A 223 -34.61 9.81 0.73
C ARG A 223 -35.62 10.95 0.83
N THR A 224 -35.84 11.71 -0.24
CA THR A 224 -36.65 12.94 -0.18
C THR A 224 -37.99 12.82 -0.90
N SER A 225 -38.15 11.86 -1.82
CA SER A 225 -39.40 11.62 -2.53
C SER A 225 -40.30 10.65 -1.73
N PRO A 226 -41.53 11.06 -1.35
CA PRO A 226 -42.49 10.17 -0.70
C PRO A 226 -42.80 8.91 -1.53
N GLU A 227 -42.89 9.05 -2.85
CA GLU A 227 -43.19 7.95 -3.76
C GLU A 227 -42.06 6.91 -3.78
N ALA A 228 -40.81 7.37 -3.74
CA ALA A 228 -39.65 6.49 -3.69
C ALA A 228 -39.50 5.81 -2.31
N GLN A 229 -39.85 6.49 -1.22
CA GLN A 229 -39.92 5.90 0.12
C GLN A 229 -40.99 4.79 0.18
N VAL A 230 -42.18 5.01 -0.38
CA VAL A 230 -43.23 3.99 -0.47
C VAL A 230 -42.76 2.77 -1.26
N LEU A 231 -42.08 2.99 -2.40
CA LEU A 231 -41.50 1.89 -3.18
C LEU A 231 -40.45 1.12 -2.38
N MET A 232 -39.56 1.79 -1.65
CA MET A 232 -38.57 1.13 -0.81
C MET A 232 -39.20 0.28 0.30
N LEU A 233 -40.24 0.80 0.96
CA LEU A 233 -41.00 0.05 1.97
C LEU A 233 -41.66 -1.19 1.34
N SER A 234 -42.21 -1.08 0.13
CA SER A 234 -42.80 -2.22 -0.58
C SER A 234 -41.79 -3.31 -0.96
N LEU A 235 -40.52 -2.92 -1.16
CA LEU A 235 -39.40 -3.83 -1.44
C LEU A 235 -38.70 -4.32 -0.17
N ASN A 236 -39.21 -3.95 1.02
CA ASN A 236 -38.65 -4.28 2.33
C ASN A 236 -37.19 -3.80 2.51
N ILE A 237 -36.85 -2.64 1.94
CA ILE A 237 -35.54 -2.00 2.08
C ILE A 237 -35.64 -0.92 3.17
N ALA A 238 -34.82 -1.02 4.22
CA ALA A 238 -34.86 -0.08 5.34
C ALA A 238 -34.49 1.35 4.92
N ILE A 239 -35.30 2.33 5.31
CA ILE A 239 -35.04 3.76 5.09
C ILE A 239 -34.25 4.30 6.30
N PRO A 240 -32.99 4.77 6.13
CA PRO A 240 -32.21 5.34 7.24
C PRO A 240 -32.88 6.61 7.79
N ASN A 241 -32.96 6.74 9.11
CA ASN A 241 -33.75 7.78 9.78
C ASN A 241 -33.17 9.19 9.56
N ALA A 242 -34.02 10.17 9.20
CA ALA A 242 -33.61 11.51 8.76
C ALA A 242 -33.02 12.43 9.86
N LYS A 243 -32.95 11.98 11.11
CA LYS A 243 -32.46 12.76 12.26
C LYS A 243 -30.97 12.59 12.57
N ALA A 244 -30.20 11.87 11.75
CA ALA A 244 -28.75 11.86 11.89
C ALA A 244 -28.17 13.21 11.44
N SER A 245 -27.56 13.95 12.38
CA SER A 245 -26.98 15.27 12.16
C SER A 245 -25.97 15.28 11.00
N PRO A 246 -25.99 16.29 10.10
CA PRO A 246 -25.06 16.38 8.97
C PRO A 246 -23.60 16.62 9.38
N ASP A 247 -23.34 17.06 10.62
CA ASP A 247 -22.00 17.47 11.07
C ASP A 247 -21.14 16.34 11.65
N ASN A 248 -21.66 15.10 11.75
CA ASN A 248 -20.90 13.91 12.17
C ASN A 248 -20.60 12.94 11.00
N GLY A 249 -20.59 13.44 9.76
CA GLY A 249 -20.46 12.62 8.55
C GLY A 249 -19.10 11.97 8.29
N LEU A 250 -18.11 12.08 9.18
CA LEU A 250 -16.73 11.65 8.89
C LEU A 250 -16.17 10.54 9.80
N PHE A 251 -16.90 10.08 10.81
CA PHE A 251 -16.49 8.96 11.68
C PHE A 251 -17.51 7.81 11.73
N ILE A 252 -18.32 7.66 10.69
CA ILE A 252 -19.03 6.40 10.44
C ILE A 252 -18.09 5.48 9.65
N SER A 253 -17.01 5.07 10.32
CA SER A 253 -16.02 4.11 9.83
C SER A 253 -16.64 2.71 9.79
N HIS A 254 -16.62 2.04 8.63
CA HIS A 254 -16.75 0.60 8.38
C HIS A 254 -17.94 -0.18 9.02
N ALA A 255 -18.18 -0.04 10.32
CA ALA A 255 -19.27 -0.63 11.10
C ALA A 255 -20.68 -0.28 10.59
N ALA A 256 -20.96 0.93 10.10
CA ALA A 256 -22.31 1.21 9.54
C ALA A 256 -22.48 0.77 8.08
N TYR A 257 -21.39 0.52 7.35
CA TYR A 257 -21.44 -0.16 6.06
C TYR A 257 -21.86 -1.64 6.25
N ILE A 258 -21.46 -2.24 7.38
CA ILE A 258 -21.93 -3.55 7.84
C ILE A 258 -23.38 -3.47 8.35
N ALA A 259 -23.79 -2.38 9.01
CA ALA A 259 -25.14 -2.25 9.60
C ALA A 259 -26.29 -1.99 8.60
N GLY A 260 -25.98 -1.60 7.35
CA GLY A 260 -26.99 -1.17 6.36
C GLY A 260 -27.07 -2.00 5.07
N THR A 261 -26.16 -2.95 4.87
CA THR A 261 -26.43 -4.05 3.93
C THR A 261 -27.32 -5.04 4.67
N PRO A 262 -28.35 -5.66 4.07
CA PRO A 262 -28.88 -6.87 4.67
C PRO A 262 -27.65 -7.75 4.87
N TYR A 263 -27.37 -8.13 6.11
CA TYR A 263 -26.43 -9.19 6.41
C TYR A 263 -26.91 -10.35 5.54
N ARG A 264 -26.30 -10.53 4.36
CA ARG A 264 -26.20 -11.87 3.82
C ARG A 264 -25.37 -12.51 4.89
N SER A 265 -26.05 -13.17 5.83
CA SER A 265 -25.41 -14.19 6.64
C SER A 265 -24.44 -14.86 5.70
N PRO A 266 -23.12 -14.79 5.96
CA PRO A 266 -22.16 -15.49 5.12
C PRO A 266 -22.78 -16.85 5.00
N ARG A 267 -23.24 -17.20 3.79
CA ARG A 267 -23.91 -18.49 3.64
C ARG A 267 -22.92 -19.46 4.26
N PRO A 268 -23.37 -20.37 5.15
CA PRO A 268 -22.45 -21.33 5.72
C PRO A 268 -21.53 -21.82 4.62
N ALA A 269 -20.21 -21.80 4.90
CA ALA A 269 -19.23 -22.25 3.94
C ALA A 269 -19.74 -23.58 3.40
N THR A 270 -19.72 -23.78 2.08
CA THR A 270 -20.02 -25.12 1.59
C THR A 270 -18.95 -26.06 2.15
N ASP A 271 -19.26 -27.35 2.28
CA ASP A 271 -18.28 -28.34 2.73
C ASP A 271 -16.96 -28.23 1.94
N ALA A 272 -17.05 -27.96 0.64
CA ALA A 272 -15.89 -27.73 -0.23
C ALA A 272 -15.10 -26.45 0.07
N GLU A 273 -15.72 -25.41 0.62
CA GLU A 273 -15.05 -24.19 1.09
C GLU A 273 -14.44 -24.39 2.47
N GLU A 274 -15.12 -25.10 3.37
CA GLU A 274 -14.60 -25.44 4.70
C GLU A 274 -13.37 -26.37 4.59
N ASP A 275 -13.40 -27.32 3.66
CA ASP A 275 -12.24 -28.16 3.32
C ASP A 275 -11.06 -27.32 2.81
N LYS A 276 -11.30 -26.33 1.96
CA LYS A 276 -10.25 -25.43 1.46
C LYS A 276 -9.65 -24.58 2.57
N LEU A 277 -10.49 -24.03 3.46
CA LEU A 277 -10.04 -23.22 4.58
C LEU A 277 -9.23 -24.05 5.57
N THR A 278 -9.71 -25.26 5.91
CA THR A 278 -8.98 -26.22 6.74
C THR A 278 -7.61 -26.54 6.13
N ARG A 279 -7.56 -26.73 4.80
CA ARG A 279 -6.31 -27.03 4.09
C ARG A 279 -5.34 -25.85 4.08
N ILE A 280 -5.83 -24.62 3.90
CA ILE A 280 -5.02 -23.40 4.00
C ILE A 280 -4.44 -23.28 5.42
N GLN A 281 -5.25 -23.50 6.46
CA GLN A 281 -4.78 -23.46 7.86
C GLN A 281 -3.68 -24.49 8.14
N GLN A 282 -3.85 -25.73 7.66
CA GLN A 282 -2.84 -26.78 7.78
C GLN A 282 -1.54 -26.41 7.05
N MET A 283 -1.63 -25.78 5.87
CA MET A 283 -0.47 -25.27 5.14
C MET A 283 0.23 -24.16 5.91
N GLN A 284 -0.52 -23.21 6.48
CA GLN A 284 0.03 -22.12 7.28
C GLN A 284 0.76 -22.64 8.54
N GLU A 285 0.19 -23.62 9.24
CA GLU A 285 0.83 -24.28 10.38
C GLU A 285 2.13 -24.99 9.98
N THR A 286 2.10 -25.71 8.86
CA THR A 286 3.28 -26.39 8.31
C THR A 286 4.37 -25.38 7.95
N ILE A 287 4.01 -24.23 7.36
CA ILE A 287 4.95 -23.15 7.04
C ILE A 287 5.55 -22.58 8.33
N ARG A 288 4.73 -22.25 9.34
CA ARG A 288 5.20 -21.72 10.63
C ARG A 288 6.17 -22.69 11.31
N HIS A 289 5.79 -23.95 11.43
CA HIS A 289 6.65 -24.98 12.03
C HIS A 289 8.00 -25.11 11.30
N ASN A 290 8.00 -25.08 9.97
CA ASN A 290 9.23 -25.13 9.19
C ASN A 290 10.09 -23.86 9.34
N MET A 291 9.47 -22.70 9.50
CA MET A 291 10.18 -21.44 9.74
C MET A 291 10.83 -21.41 11.14
N GLU A 292 10.14 -21.95 12.15
CA GLU A 292 10.66 -22.10 13.52
C GLU A 292 11.86 -23.04 13.58
N ILE A 293 11.81 -24.18 12.89
CA ILE A 293 12.91 -25.15 12.86
C ILE A 293 14.17 -24.59 12.17
N ASN A 294 13.99 -23.79 11.11
CA ASN A 294 15.10 -23.38 10.25
C ASN A 294 15.68 -21.99 10.57
N CYS A 295 15.22 -21.30 11.63
CA CYS A 295 15.76 -20.03 12.13
C CYS A 295 16.06 -18.96 11.04
N GLY A 296 15.25 -18.88 9.99
CA GLY A 296 15.48 -17.96 8.89
C GLY A 296 14.23 -17.66 8.07
N THR A 297 13.88 -16.37 7.98
CA THR A 297 12.86 -15.85 7.05
C THR A 297 13.48 -15.46 5.70
N SER A 298 14.57 -16.12 5.30
CA SER A 298 15.19 -15.81 4.01
C SER A 298 14.23 -16.15 2.89
N HIS A 299 14.14 -15.30 1.87
CA HIS A 299 13.40 -15.58 0.64
C HIS A 299 13.80 -16.93 0.01
N LYS A 300 15.07 -17.34 0.17
CA LYS A 300 15.56 -18.64 -0.27
C LYS A 300 14.87 -19.80 0.47
N ASP A 301 14.64 -19.65 1.77
CA ASP A 301 14.00 -20.67 2.60
C ASP A 301 12.49 -20.75 2.31
N MET A 302 11.85 -19.60 2.08
CA MET A 302 10.46 -19.55 1.60
C MET A 302 10.30 -20.23 0.22
N MET A 303 11.22 -19.99 -0.72
CA MET A 303 11.18 -20.65 -2.04
C MET A 303 11.51 -22.14 -1.95
N ALA A 304 12.40 -22.55 -1.04
CA ALA A 304 12.65 -23.96 -0.76
C ALA A 304 11.40 -24.64 -0.17
N LEU A 305 10.60 -23.95 0.64
CA LEU A 305 9.32 -24.44 1.13
C LEU A 305 8.28 -24.60 0.01
N VAL A 306 8.18 -23.61 -0.89
CA VAL A 306 7.30 -23.70 -2.08
C VAL A 306 7.71 -24.86 -2.99
N SER A 307 9.02 -25.14 -3.12
CA SER A 307 9.51 -26.25 -3.93
C SER A 307 9.19 -27.64 -3.35
N LYS A 308 8.88 -27.71 -2.05
CA LYS A 308 8.42 -28.93 -1.37
C LYS A 308 6.89 -29.08 -1.41
N ALA A 309 6.16 -28.09 -1.94
CA ALA A 309 4.72 -28.21 -2.08
C ALA A 309 4.38 -29.39 -3.02
N PRO A 310 3.33 -30.15 -2.71
CA PRO A 310 2.93 -31.29 -3.54
C PRO A 310 2.57 -30.85 -4.98
N ASP A 311 2.81 -31.75 -5.94
CA ASP A 311 2.95 -31.42 -7.37
C ASP A 311 1.61 -31.13 -8.08
N THR A 312 0.48 -31.11 -7.36
CA THR A 312 -0.79 -30.76 -7.97
C THR A 312 -0.94 -29.23 -8.07
N ARG A 313 -1.38 -28.76 -9.24
CA ARG A 313 -1.64 -27.33 -9.49
C ARG A 313 -2.58 -26.71 -8.43
N LEU A 314 -3.59 -27.46 -8.00
CA LEU A 314 -4.56 -27.01 -6.99
C LEU A 314 -3.93 -26.79 -5.62
N GLU A 315 -3.01 -27.64 -5.19
CA GLU A 315 -2.32 -27.47 -3.91
C GLU A 315 -1.36 -26.29 -3.96
N ARG A 316 -0.69 -26.06 -5.10
CA ARG A 316 0.17 -24.89 -5.29
C ARG A 316 -0.60 -23.57 -5.14
N ASP A 317 -1.81 -23.50 -5.70
CA ASP A 317 -2.67 -22.33 -5.57
C ASP A 317 -3.07 -22.08 -4.10
N LEU A 318 -3.46 -23.13 -3.37
CA LEU A 318 -3.78 -23.03 -1.94
C LEU A 318 -2.55 -22.64 -1.09
N TYR A 319 -1.37 -23.15 -1.44
CA TYR A 319 -0.12 -22.84 -0.76
C TYR A 319 0.29 -21.38 -0.97
N GLN A 320 0.09 -20.85 -2.19
CA GLN A 320 0.29 -19.43 -2.49
C GLN A 320 -0.67 -18.54 -1.68
N VAL A 321 -1.93 -18.93 -1.55
CA VAL A 321 -2.91 -18.23 -0.70
C VAL A 321 -2.47 -18.26 0.77
N ALA A 322 -2.02 -19.41 1.28
CA ALA A 322 -1.50 -19.55 2.64
C ALA A 322 -0.30 -18.61 2.91
N LEU A 323 0.69 -18.59 2.01
CA LEU A 323 1.85 -17.70 2.12
C LEU A 323 1.46 -16.21 2.07
N THR A 324 0.59 -15.84 1.14
CA THR A 324 0.18 -14.44 0.96
C THR A 324 -0.60 -13.94 2.17
N THR A 325 -1.51 -14.75 2.70
CA THR A 325 -2.29 -14.41 3.90
C THR A 325 -1.43 -14.30 5.15
N MET A 326 -0.43 -15.19 5.31
CA MET A 326 0.57 -15.08 6.38
C MET A 326 1.42 -13.80 6.25
N ALA A 327 1.89 -13.46 5.05
CA ALA A 327 2.70 -12.26 4.83
C ALA A 327 1.95 -10.95 5.11
N MET A 328 0.62 -10.97 4.97
CA MET A 328 -0.26 -9.84 5.28
C MET A 328 -0.71 -9.78 6.75
N GLY A 329 -0.30 -10.73 7.59
CA GLY A 329 -0.73 -10.80 8.99
C GLY A 329 -2.18 -11.27 9.18
N TYR A 330 -2.83 -11.82 8.15
CA TYR A 330 -4.16 -12.38 8.26
C TYR A 330 -4.09 -13.85 8.69
N ASP A 331 -4.37 -14.10 9.97
CA ASP A 331 -4.66 -15.45 10.45
C ASP A 331 -6.10 -15.81 10.07
N ALA A 332 -6.26 -16.91 9.33
CA ALA A 332 -7.58 -17.45 8.99
C ALA A 332 -8.42 -17.76 10.25
N SER A 333 -7.78 -17.97 11.40
CA SER A 333 -8.43 -18.18 12.69
C SER A 333 -9.16 -16.93 13.20
N MET A 334 -8.59 -15.72 13.03
CA MET A 334 -9.14 -14.49 13.60
C MET A 334 -10.40 -14.02 12.88
N THR A 335 -10.48 -14.21 11.56
CA THR A 335 -11.66 -13.85 10.77
C THR A 335 -12.85 -14.79 11.06
N GLN A 336 -12.59 -16.08 11.31
CA GLN A 336 -13.63 -17.04 11.71
C GLN A 336 -14.03 -16.93 13.18
N LEU A 337 -13.08 -16.63 14.08
CA LEU A 337 -13.34 -16.43 15.51
C LEU A 337 -14.17 -15.16 15.74
N ALA A 338 -13.85 -14.05 15.06
CA ALA A 338 -14.63 -12.82 15.12
C ALA A 338 -16.07 -13.03 14.64
N ALA A 339 -16.25 -13.77 13.52
CA ALA A 339 -17.57 -14.11 12.99
C ALA A 339 -18.37 -15.05 13.92
N ARG A 340 -17.70 -16.01 14.59
CA ARG A 340 -18.35 -16.90 15.58
C ARG A 340 -18.73 -16.17 16.86
N MET A 341 -17.86 -15.29 17.37
CA MET A 341 -18.14 -14.48 18.57
C MET A 341 -19.28 -13.48 18.37
N GLU A 342 -19.49 -12.97 17.15
CA GLU A 342 -20.66 -12.16 16.82
C GLU A 342 -21.94 -13.00 16.78
N ASN A 343 -21.94 -14.17 16.15
CA ASN A 343 -23.12 -15.04 16.08
C ASN A 343 -23.57 -15.57 17.46
N ASP A 344 -22.64 -15.89 18.36
CA ASP A 344 -22.96 -16.33 19.74
C ASP A 344 -23.55 -15.22 20.63
N LYS A 345 -23.25 -13.95 20.34
CA LYS A 345 -23.87 -12.80 21.02
C LYS A 345 -25.34 -12.63 20.63
N PHE A 346 -25.71 -12.98 19.40
CA PHE A 346 -27.10 -12.91 18.93
C PHE A 346 -27.93 -14.15 19.31
N ALA A 347 -27.32 -15.33 19.39
CA ALA A 347 -28.01 -16.55 19.80
C ALA A 347 -28.45 -16.56 21.28
N LYS A 348 -27.84 -15.73 22.15
CA LYS A 348 -28.19 -15.64 23.58
C LYS A 348 -29.28 -14.62 23.92
N VAL A 349 -29.82 -13.88 22.94
CA VAL A 349 -30.86 -12.87 23.19
C VAL A 349 -32.29 -13.44 23.07
N ASP A 350 -32.45 -14.66 22.54
CA ASP A 350 -33.79 -15.24 22.24
C ASP A 350 -34.19 -16.42 23.13
N LEU A 351 -33.81 -16.38 24.41
CA LEU A 351 -34.37 -17.25 25.44
C LEU A 351 -34.64 -16.46 26.73
N ARG A 352 -35.66 -15.60 26.70
CA ARG A 352 -36.52 -15.28 27.86
C ARG A 352 -37.76 -14.50 27.48
#